data_AF-A0A7K6NUL7-F1
#
_entry.id   AF-A0A7K6NUL7-F1
#
_cell.length_a   1.000
_cell.length_b   1.000
_cell.length_c   1.000
_cell.angle_alpha   90.00
_cell.angle_beta   90.00
_cell.angle_gamma   90.00
#
_symmetry.space_group_name_H-M   'P 1'
#
loop_
_entity.id
_entity.type
_entity.pdbx_description
1 polymer ?
#
loop_
_entity_poly.entity_id
_entity_poly.type
_entity_poly.pdbx_seq_one_letter_code
_entity_poly.pdbx_strand_id
1 'polypeptide(L)'
;IPPNLPCSVTLQPGPEDTGKACGVDYEVKAFCAENLEEKIHKRNSVRLVIRKVQYAPERPGPQPMAETTRQFLMSDKPLHLEASLDKEIYYHGEPISVNVHVTNNTNKTVKKIKISVRQYADICLFNTAQYKCPVAVEDADDMVAPSSTFCKVYTLTPFLANNREKRGLALDGKLKHEDTNLASSTLLRDGANKEILGIIVSYKVKVKLVVSRGG
;
A
#
# COMPACT_ATOMS: atom_id res chain seq x y z
N ILE A 1 -12.47 -22.74 2.41
CA ILE A 1 -12.31 -21.62 1.43
C ILE A 1 -11.03 -21.90 0.65
N PRO A 2 -11.06 -22.00 -0.70
CA PRO A 2 -9.86 -22.23 -1.50
C PRO A 2 -8.75 -21.22 -1.16
N PRO A 3 -7.48 -21.66 -1.09
CA PRO A 3 -6.39 -20.84 -0.58
C PRO A 3 -6.14 -19.59 -1.45
N ASN A 4 -6.31 -19.71 -2.77
CA ASN A 4 -5.97 -18.69 -3.75
C ASN A 4 -7.02 -17.60 -3.96
N LEU A 5 -8.14 -17.64 -3.23
CA LEU A 5 -9.13 -16.56 -3.32
C LEU A 5 -8.59 -15.27 -2.67
N PRO A 6 -8.97 -14.07 -3.15
CA PRO A 6 -8.54 -12.81 -2.55
C PRO A 6 -9.04 -12.64 -1.11
N CYS A 7 -8.33 -11.85 -0.31
CA CYS A 7 -8.79 -11.45 1.02
C CYS A 7 -9.98 -10.48 0.93
N SER A 8 -10.68 -10.29 2.05
CA SER A 8 -11.75 -9.30 2.16
C SER A 8 -11.16 -7.89 2.16
N VAL A 9 -11.28 -7.21 1.02
CA VAL A 9 -10.76 -5.86 0.79
C VAL A 9 -11.84 -5.00 0.15
N THR A 10 -11.96 -3.75 0.61
CA THR A 10 -12.91 -2.79 0.08
C THR A 10 -12.19 -1.51 -0.33
N LEU A 11 -12.46 -1.00 -1.51
CA LEU A 11 -11.99 0.32 -1.94
C LEU A 11 -12.88 1.39 -1.34
N GLN A 12 -12.23 2.38 -0.75
CA GLN A 12 -12.88 3.50 -0.15
C GLN A 12 -13.60 4.33 -1.24
N PRO A 13 -14.94 4.51 -1.13
CA PRO A 13 -15.69 5.34 -2.06
C PRO A 13 -15.29 6.80 -1.93
N GLY A 14 -15.50 7.59 -2.99
CA GLY A 14 -15.42 9.05 -2.90
C GLY A 14 -16.59 9.62 -2.08
N PRO A 15 -16.49 10.88 -1.62
CA PRO A 15 -17.57 11.53 -0.88
C PRO A 15 -18.88 11.63 -1.68
N GLU A 16 -18.79 11.72 -3.01
CA GLU A 16 -19.94 11.77 -3.93
C GLU A 16 -20.48 10.38 -4.32
N ASP A 17 -19.76 9.30 -3.98
CA ASP A 17 -20.13 7.93 -4.37
C ASP A 17 -21.11 7.35 -3.33
N THR A 18 -22.41 7.36 -3.62
CA THR A 18 -23.48 6.84 -2.72
C THR A 18 -23.78 5.34 -2.91
N GLY A 19 -23.11 4.70 -3.87
CA GLY A 19 -23.31 3.29 -4.20
C GLY A 19 -22.60 2.31 -3.25
N LYS A 20 -22.83 1.00 -3.48
CA LYS A 20 -22.08 -0.04 -2.78
C LYS A 20 -20.59 0.09 -3.12
N ALA A 21 -19.75 0.11 -2.09
CA ALA A 21 -18.30 0.16 -2.27
C ALA A 21 -17.81 -1.04 -3.11
N CYS A 22 -16.81 -0.79 -3.97
CA CYS A 22 -16.18 -1.82 -4.76
C CYS A 22 -15.27 -2.66 -3.85
N GLY A 23 -15.47 -3.98 -3.79
CA GLY A 23 -14.71 -4.83 -2.89
C GLY A 23 -15.02 -6.31 -3.03
N VAL A 24 -14.24 -7.10 -2.31
CA VAL A 24 -14.41 -8.54 -2.17
C VAL A 24 -15.03 -8.81 -0.80
N ASP A 25 -16.29 -9.23 -0.80
CA ASP A 25 -17.01 -9.65 0.40
C ASP A 25 -17.27 -11.16 0.35
N TYR A 26 -17.25 -11.82 1.51
CA TYR A 26 -17.68 -13.21 1.62
C TYR A 26 -19.01 -13.27 2.37
N GLU A 27 -19.99 -13.95 1.78
CA GLU A 27 -21.32 -14.16 2.39
C GLU A 27 -21.57 -15.66 2.53
N VAL A 28 -21.91 -16.08 3.74
CA VAL A 28 -22.49 -17.40 4.03
C VAL A 28 -24.01 -17.25 3.97
N LYS A 29 -24.64 -17.95 3.04
CA LYS A 29 -26.08 -17.92 2.86
C LYS A 29 -26.67 -19.31 3.08
N ALA A 30 -27.62 -19.41 4.00
CA ALA A 30 -28.42 -20.62 4.21
C ALA A 30 -29.87 -20.33 3.82
N PHE A 31 -30.53 -21.28 3.18
CA PHE A 31 -31.92 -21.16 2.73
C PHE A 31 -32.62 -22.51 2.71
N CYS A 32 -33.94 -22.48 2.88
CA CYS A 32 -34.78 -23.66 2.69
C CYS A 32 -35.36 -23.63 1.28
N ALA A 33 -35.15 -24.70 0.51
CA ALA A 33 -35.71 -24.93 -0.81
C ALA A 33 -35.96 -26.43 -0.99
N GLU A 34 -37.00 -26.78 -1.74
CA GLU A 34 -37.29 -28.19 -2.04
C GLU A 34 -36.39 -28.69 -3.17
N ASN A 35 -36.02 -27.80 -4.11
CA ASN A 35 -35.16 -28.09 -5.25
C ASN A 35 -34.05 -27.04 -5.41
N LEU A 36 -32.93 -27.44 -6.02
CA LEU A 36 -31.77 -26.55 -6.26
C LEU A 36 -32.06 -25.41 -7.25
N GLU A 37 -33.06 -25.57 -8.11
CA GLU A 37 -33.47 -24.59 -9.12
C GLU A 37 -34.50 -23.58 -8.59
N GLU A 38 -35.03 -23.80 -7.38
CA GLU A 38 -36.06 -22.95 -6.80
C GLU A 38 -35.51 -21.56 -6.47
N LYS A 39 -36.30 -20.52 -6.78
CA LYS A 39 -35.93 -19.14 -6.48
C LYS A 39 -35.92 -18.91 -4.96
N ILE A 40 -34.73 -18.67 -4.41
CA ILE A 40 -34.54 -18.44 -2.98
C ILE A 40 -35.34 -17.22 -2.49
N HIS A 41 -36.31 -17.45 -1.61
CA HIS A 41 -37.10 -16.39 -0.98
C HIS A 41 -36.39 -15.75 0.22
N LYS A 42 -36.42 -14.41 0.31
CA LYS A 42 -35.82 -13.66 1.43
C LYS A 42 -36.34 -14.11 2.81
N ARG A 43 -37.62 -14.48 2.91
CA ARG A 43 -38.25 -14.93 4.16
C ARG A 43 -37.68 -16.25 4.70
N ASN A 44 -37.19 -17.12 3.82
CA ASN A 44 -36.71 -18.46 4.15
C ASN A 44 -35.18 -18.55 3.97
N SER A 45 -34.49 -17.41 4.02
CA SER A 45 -33.04 -17.34 3.82
C SER A 45 -32.39 -16.46 4.88
N VAL A 46 -31.26 -16.91 5.41
CA VAL A 46 -30.39 -16.14 6.31
C VAL A 46 -29.05 -15.90 5.64
N ARG A 47 -28.44 -14.76 5.93
CA ARG A 47 -27.16 -14.32 5.36
C ARG A 47 -26.25 -13.83 6.45
N LEU A 48 -24.99 -14.24 6.41
CA LEU A 48 -23.94 -13.82 7.33
C LEU A 48 -22.71 -13.39 6.52
N VAL A 49 -22.27 -12.15 6.71
CA VAL A 49 -21.03 -11.66 6.11
C VAL A 49 -19.85 -12.14 6.96
N ILE A 50 -18.87 -12.76 6.31
CA ILE A 50 -17.62 -13.21 6.93
C ILE A 50 -16.43 -12.51 6.27
N ARG A 51 -15.27 -12.50 6.95
CA ARG A 51 -14.04 -11.94 6.40
C ARG A 51 -12.99 -13.02 6.21
N LYS A 52 -12.35 -13.01 5.04
CA LYS A 52 -11.09 -13.72 4.83
C LYS A 52 -9.95 -12.73 5.09
N VAL A 53 -9.23 -12.94 6.19
CA VAL A 53 -8.05 -12.14 6.55
C VAL A 53 -6.77 -12.91 6.28
N GLN A 54 -5.69 -12.18 6.05
CA GLN A 54 -4.36 -12.73 5.87
C GLN A 54 -3.45 -12.24 6.99
N TYR A 55 -2.80 -13.17 7.65
CA TYR A 55 -1.79 -12.87 8.65
C TYR A 55 -0.41 -12.79 8.02
N ALA A 56 0.46 -12.01 8.65
CA ALA A 56 1.87 -11.95 8.30
C ALA A 56 2.52 -13.34 8.42
N PRO A 57 3.45 -13.71 7.52
CA PRO A 57 4.21 -14.95 7.66
C PRO A 57 5.10 -14.91 8.90
N GLU A 58 5.40 -16.08 9.46
CA GLU A 58 6.18 -16.20 10.70
C GLU A 58 7.65 -15.79 10.54
N ARG A 59 8.21 -15.96 9.35
CA ARG A 59 9.60 -15.64 9.05
C ARG A 59 9.67 -14.33 8.27
N PRO A 60 10.22 -13.26 8.86
CA PRO A 60 10.51 -12.05 8.10
C PRO A 60 11.62 -12.35 7.09
N GLY A 61 11.52 -11.77 5.90
CA GLY A 61 12.59 -11.81 4.92
C GLY A 61 13.69 -10.77 5.21
N PRO A 62 14.60 -10.59 4.24
CA PRO A 62 15.77 -9.72 4.42
C PRO A 62 15.37 -8.25 4.53
N GLN A 63 16.27 -7.47 5.11
CA GLN A 63 16.14 -6.02 5.22
C GLN A 63 15.97 -5.39 3.81
N PRO A 64 14.87 -4.68 3.54
CA PRO A 64 14.69 -4.01 2.25
C PRO A 64 15.68 -2.87 2.07
N MET A 65 16.38 -2.86 0.93
CA MET A 65 17.33 -1.81 0.54
C MET A 65 17.17 -1.48 -0.94
N ALA A 66 17.28 -0.21 -1.30
CA ALA A 66 17.30 0.26 -2.67
C ALA A 66 18.28 1.43 -2.82
N GLU A 67 19.07 1.40 -3.90
CA GLU A 67 20.00 2.46 -4.24
C GLU A 67 19.77 2.97 -5.68
N THR A 68 20.15 4.22 -5.92
CA THR A 68 20.12 4.81 -7.25
C THR A 68 21.17 5.90 -7.38
N THR A 69 21.76 5.99 -8.57
CA THR A 69 22.76 6.99 -8.90
C THR A 69 22.24 7.84 -10.06
N ARG A 70 22.30 9.16 -9.92
CA ARG A 70 21.87 10.11 -10.94
C ARG A 70 23.01 11.05 -11.35
N GLN A 71 23.25 11.13 -12.64
CA GLN A 71 24.11 12.16 -13.25
C GLN A 71 23.25 13.26 -13.85
N PHE A 72 23.76 14.50 -13.85
CA PHE A 72 23.08 15.68 -14.38
C PHE A 72 23.86 16.24 -15.57
N LEU A 73 23.17 16.78 -16.57
CA LEU A 73 23.76 17.26 -17.83
C LEU A 73 24.85 18.35 -17.68
N MET A 74 24.96 18.97 -16.49
CA MET A 74 25.90 20.07 -16.16
C MET A 74 26.69 19.77 -14.86
N SER A 75 26.84 18.49 -14.51
CA SER A 75 27.69 18.05 -13.40
C SER A 75 28.33 16.72 -13.77
N ASP A 76 29.66 16.71 -13.84
CA ASP A 76 30.44 15.52 -14.23
C ASP A 76 30.48 14.45 -13.14
N LYS A 77 29.99 14.77 -11.94
CA LYS A 77 29.97 13.90 -10.78
C LYS A 77 28.54 13.44 -10.45
N PRO A 78 28.35 12.22 -9.92
CA PRO A 78 27.02 11.68 -9.64
C PRO A 78 26.47 12.10 -8.26
N LEU A 79 25.14 12.07 -8.14
CA LEU A 79 24.41 12.04 -6.87
C LEU A 79 23.95 10.61 -6.60
N HIS A 80 24.41 10.02 -5.51
CA HIS A 80 24.01 8.69 -5.07
C HIS A 80 23.04 8.76 -3.90
N LEU A 81 21.96 8.00 -3.97
CA LEU A 81 20.93 7.87 -2.95
C LEU A 81 20.76 6.39 -2.62
N GLU A 82 20.87 6.06 -1.36
CA GLU A 82 20.56 4.75 -0.80
C GLU A 82 19.48 4.91 0.27
N ALA A 83 18.52 3.99 0.30
CA ALA A 83 17.50 3.92 1.32
C ALA A 83 17.26 2.48 1.77
N SER A 84 17.15 2.27 3.08
CA SER A 84 16.84 0.98 3.68
C SER A 84 15.78 1.09 4.77
N LEU A 85 15.04 0.01 4.98
CA LEU A 85 14.02 -0.12 6.03
C LEU A 85 14.55 -0.99 7.16
N ASP A 86 14.06 -0.89 8.39
CA ASP A 86 14.50 -1.78 9.48
C ASP A 86 13.96 -3.22 9.35
N LYS A 87 12.80 -3.40 8.71
CA LYS A 87 12.12 -4.69 8.54
C LYS A 87 11.44 -4.78 7.17
N GLU A 88 11.12 -6.00 6.74
CA GLU A 88 10.27 -6.24 5.56
C GLU A 88 8.78 -6.19 5.92
N ILE A 89 8.42 -6.71 7.10
CA ILE A 89 7.04 -6.88 7.56
C ILE A 89 6.80 -5.91 8.72
N TYR A 90 5.71 -5.15 8.62
CA TYR A 90 5.24 -4.23 9.66
C TYR A 90 3.80 -4.57 10.04
N TYR A 91 3.47 -4.37 11.30
CA TYR A 91 2.09 -4.44 11.78
C TYR A 91 1.39 -3.08 11.67
N HIS A 92 0.06 -3.11 11.61
CA HIS A 92 -0.73 -1.87 11.61
C HIS A 92 -0.46 -1.05 12.87
N GLY A 93 -0.17 0.24 12.68
CA GLY A 93 0.19 1.17 13.76
C GLY A 93 1.66 1.14 14.18
N GLU A 94 2.45 0.20 13.67
CA GLU A 94 3.90 0.18 13.89
C GLU A 94 4.59 1.30 13.08
N PRO A 95 5.51 2.08 13.69
CA PRO A 95 6.30 3.07 12.96
C PRO A 95 7.30 2.41 12.00
N ILE A 96 7.41 2.93 10.78
CA ILE A 96 8.37 2.47 9.77
C ILE A 96 9.62 3.34 9.84
N SER A 97 10.78 2.73 10.11
CA SER A 97 12.07 3.43 10.13
C SER A 97 12.74 3.36 8.75
N VAL A 98 12.94 4.52 8.13
CA VAL A 98 13.55 4.67 6.80
C VAL A 98 14.93 5.31 6.95
N ASN A 99 15.98 4.53 6.81
CA ASN A 99 17.34 5.04 6.75
C ASN A 99 17.61 5.61 5.35
N VAL A 100 18.02 6.87 5.26
CA VAL A 100 18.33 7.55 4.00
C VAL A 100 19.78 8.01 4.04
N HIS A 101 20.57 7.49 3.10
CA HIS A 101 21.95 7.87 2.89
C HIS A 101 22.10 8.56 1.53
N VAL A 102 22.66 9.77 1.53
CA VAL A 102 22.88 10.57 0.32
C VAL A 102 24.35 10.90 0.21
N THR A 103 24.98 10.46 -0.88
CA THR A 103 26.34 10.86 -1.24
C THR A 103 26.27 11.82 -2.42
N ASN A 104 26.43 13.12 -2.14
CA ASN A 104 26.33 14.17 -3.13
C ASN A 104 27.71 14.60 -3.63
N ASN A 105 28.21 13.95 -4.68
CA ASN A 105 29.47 14.38 -5.31
C ASN A 105 29.26 15.50 -6.35
N THR A 106 28.01 15.92 -6.59
CA THR A 106 27.67 16.93 -7.60
C THR A 106 28.00 18.35 -7.13
N ASN A 107 27.89 19.31 -8.04
CA ASN A 107 27.93 20.74 -7.74
C ASN A 107 26.55 21.33 -7.34
N LYS A 108 25.51 20.49 -7.24
CA LYS A 108 24.14 20.91 -6.94
C LYS A 108 23.79 20.66 -5.48
N THR A 109 22.84 21.42 -4.97
CA THR A 109 22.33 21.27 -3.60
C THR A 109 21.02 20.49 -3.62
N VAL A 110 20.90 19.49 -2.75
CA VAL A 110 19.59 18.89 -2.44
C VAL A 110 18.86 19.85 -1.51
N LYS A 111 17.71 20.37 -1.93
CA LYS A 111 16.93 21.36 -1.19
C LYS A 111 15.93 20.74 -0.21
N LYS A 112 15.44 19.55 -0.53
CA LYS A 112 14.39 18.88 0.25
C LYS A 112 14.45 17.37 0.07
N ILE A 113 14.15 16.63 1.13
CA ILE A 113 13.99 15.17 1.11
C ILE A 113 12.53 14.85 1.42
N LYS A 114 11.84 14.17 0.50
CA LYS A 114 10.44 13.76 0.66
C LYS A 114 10.35 12.26 0.76
N ILE A 115 9.70 11.76 1.80
CA ILE A 115 9.50 10.34 2.05
C ILE A 115 8.01 10.08 2.05
N SER A 116 7.57 9.04 1.35
CA SER A 116 6.16 8.69 1.31
C SER A 116 5.95 7.19 1.33
N VAL A 117 5.06 6.73 2.20
CA VAL A 117 4.51 5.38 2.15
C VAL A 117 3.32 5.42 1.20
N ARG A 118 3.31 4.57 0.18
CA ARG A 118 2.26 4.53 -0.85
C ARG A 118 1.64 3.15 -0.90
N GLN A 119 0.31 3.13 -0.85
CA GLN A 119 -0.49 1.96 -1.13
C GLN A 119 -0.79 1.91 -2.63
N TYR A 120 -0.66 0.72 -3.19
CA TYR A 120 -1.03 0.36 -4.55
C TYR A 120 -2.13 -0.68 -4.46
N ALA A 121 -3.26 -0.42 -5.10
CA ALA A 121 -4.37 -1.35 -5.19
C ALA A 121 -4.62 -1.65 -6.67
N ASP A 122 -4.23 -2.85 -7.09
CA ASP A 122 -4.40 -3.36 -8.44
C ASP A 122 -5.70 -4.16 -8.50
N ILE A 123 -6.68 -3.66 -9.24
CA ILE A 123 -7.94 -4.35 -9.49
C ILE A 123 -7.72 -5.29 -10.67
N CYS A 124 -7.69 -6.58 -10.39
CA CYS A 124 -7.58 -7.65 -11.37
C CYS A 124 -8.97 -8.24 -11.59
N LEU A 125 -9.88 -7.51 -12.23
CA LEU A 125 -11.22 -7.99 -12.61
C LEU A 125 -11.38 -7.95 -14.14
N PHE A 126 -12.61 -7.88 -14.65
CA PHE A 126 -12.89 -7.71 -16.08
C PHE A 126 -12.27 -6.45 -16.70
N ASN A 127 -12.10 -5.40 -15.90
CA ASN A 127 -11.32 -4.21 -16.26
C ASN A 127 -10.18 -4.04 -15.26
N THR A 128 -8.97 -3.81 -15.75
CA THR A 128 -7.79 -3.63 -14.91
C THR A 128 -7.59 -2.15 -14.61
N ALA A 129 -7.51 -1.82 -13.33
CA ALA A 129 -7.26 -0.47 -12.86
C ALA A 129 -6.29 -0.49 -11.69
N GLN A 130 -5.39 0.49 -11.64
CA GLN A 130 -4.44 0.65 -10.55
C GLN A 130 -4.75 1.96 -9.81
N TYR A 131 -4.98 1.85 -8.51
CA TYR A 131 -5.06 3.00 -7.61
C TYR A 131 -3.74 3.15 -6.86
N LYS A 132 -3.32 4.40 -6.68
CA LYS A 132 -2.06 4.73 -6.02
C LYS A 132 -2.29 5.86 -5.03
N CYS A 133 -2.29 5.53 -3.75
CA CYS A 133 -2.61 6.47 -2.68
C CYS A 133 -1.42 6.63 -1.72
N PRO A 134 -0.89 7.84 -1.50
CA PRO A 134 0.06 8.08 -0.42
C PRO A 134 -0.68 7.97 0.92
N VAL A 135 -0.21 7.11 1.82
CA VAL A 135 -0.85 6.84 3.13
C VAL A 135 -0.09 7.50 4.29
N ALA A 136 1.19 7.80 4.11
CA ALA A 136 1.98 8.64 5.00
C ALA A 136 2.99 9.43 4.18
N VAL A 137 3.24 10.68 4.54
CA VAL A 137 4.20 11.55 3.86
C VAL A 137 4.95 12.33 4.92
N GLU A 138 6.28 12.32 4.82
CA GLU A 138 7.19 13.12 5.62
C GLU A 138 8.00 14.00 4.68
N ASP A 139 8.01 15.30 4.95
CA ASP A 139 8.42 16.33 4.00
C ASP A 139 9.53 17.17 4.64
N ALA A 140 10.73 16.61 4.74
CA ALA A 140 11.84 17.17 5.51
C ALA A 140 12.66 18.21 4.73
N ASP A 141 12.88 19.38 5.33
CA ASP A 141 13.68 20.47 4.76
C ASP A 141 15.19 20.29 4.99
N ASP A 142 15.63 19.05 5.19
CA ASP A 142 17.06 18.69 5.26
C ASP A 142 17.73 18.98 3.91
N MET A 143 18.83 19.72 3.96
CA MET A 143 19.63 20.08 2.80
C MET A 143 20.94 19.30 2.75
N VAL A 144 21.35 18.90 1.54
CA VAL A 144 22.64 18.24 1.31
C VAL A 144 23.47 19.14 0.41
N ALA A 145 24.54 19.70 0.97
CA ALA A 145 25.45 20.59 0.28
C ALA A 145 26.20 19.86 -0.86
N PRO A 146 26.73 20.59 -1.87
CA PRO A 146 27.62 20.03 -2.87
C PRO A 146 28.83 19.33 -2.21
N SER A 147 29.30 18.23 -2.81
CA SER A 147 30.46 17.47 -2.33
C SER A 147 30.39 17.05 -0.86
N SER A 148 29.20 16.68 -0.37
CA SER A 148 28.97 16.25 1.01
C SER A 148 28.13 14.98 1.09
N THR A 149 28.20 14.30 2.23
CA THR A 149 27.37 13.13 2.55
C THR A 149 26.35 13.48 3.63
N PHE A 150 25.22 12.79 3.61
CA PHE A 150 24.13 12.95 4.57
C PHE A 150 23.58 11.58 4.93
N CYS A 151 23.28 11.37 6.22
CA CYS A 151 22.69 10.14 6.73
C CYS A 151 21.67 10.49 7.81
N LYS A 152 20.42 10.06 7.66
CA LYS A 152 19.36 10.30 8.64
C LYS A 152 18.31 9.20 8.58
N VAL A 153 17.78 8.84 9.74
CA VAL A 153 16.64 7.93 9.87
C VAL A 153 15.36 8.73 10.05
N TYR A 154 14.36 8.45 9.22
CA TYR A 154 13.03 9.05 9.30
C TYR A 154 12.03 8.01 9.77
N THR A 155 11.02 8.44 10.53
CA THR A 155 9.97 7.55 11.04
C THR A 155 8.63 7.96 10.46
N LEU A 156 7.89 7.02 9.86
CA LEU A 156 6.53 7.27 9.34
C LEU A 156 5.56 6.22 9.87
N THR A 157 4.39 6.64 10.35
CA THR A 157 3.35 5.71 10.81
C THR A 157 2.08 5.86 9.96
N PRO A 158 1.78 4.90 9.06
CA PRO A 158 0.60 4.98 8.21
C PRO A 158 -0.67 4.62 9.00
N PHE A 159 -1.50 5.60 9.29
CA PHE A 159 -2.79 5.43 9.97
C PHE A 159 -3.98 5.71 9.04
N LEU A 160 -5.03 4.90 9.14
CA LEU A 160 -6.29 5.18 8.43
C LEU A 160 -6.91 6.52 8.84
N ALA A 161 -6.81 6.90 10.12
CA ALA A 161 -7.36 8.15 10.64
C ALA A 161 -6.95 9.38 9.80
N ASN A 162 -5.71 9.42 9.33
CA ASN A 162 -5.15 10.52 8.54
C ASN A 162 -5.50 10.45 7.05
N ASN A 163 -6.22 9.41 6.62
CA ASN A 163 -6.50 9.09 5.22
C ASN A 163 -7.99 8.86 4.93
N ARG A 164 -8.88 9.13 5.91
CA ARG A 164 -10.33 8.86 5.84
C ARG A 164 -11.08 9.57 4.71
N GLU A 165 -10.50 10.57 4.06
CA GLU A 165 -11.14 11.31 2.97
C GLU A 165 -10.62 10.91 1.58
N LYS A 166 -9.68 9.96 1.50
CA LYS A 166 -9.04 9.57 0.24
C LYS A 166 -9.86 8.54 -0.53
N ARG A 167 -10.31 8.91 -1.72
CA ARG A 167 -10.93 8.00 -2.69
C ARG A 167 -9.94 6.96 -3.20
N GLY A 168 -10.40 5.73 -3.42
CA GLY A 168 -9.62 4.66 -4.05
C GLY A 168 -8.55 4.04 -3.15
N LEU A 169 -8.57 4.36 -1.85
CA LEU A 169 -7.74 3.72 -0.84
C LEU A 169 -8.31 2.33 -0.51
N ALA A 170 -7.50 1.29 -0.53
CA ALA A 170 -7.90 -0.04 -0.11
C ALA A 170 -7.93 -0.13 1.42
N LEU A 171 -9.04 -0.63 1.95
CA LEU A 171 -9.30 -0.89 3.36
C LEU A 171 -9.52 -2.38 3.58
N ASP A 172 -9.17 -2.88 4.76
CA ASP A 172 -9.59 -4.22 5.15
C ASP A 172 -11.13 -4.26 5.20
N GLY A 173 -11.72 -5.40 4.83
CA GLY A 173 -13.17 -5.55 4.75
C GLY A 173 -13.86 -5.12 6.04
N LYS A 174 -14.93 -4.33 5.91
CA LYS A 174 -15.66 -3.75 7.05
C LYS A 174 -16.83 -4.66 7.45
N LEU A 175 -16.89 -5.05 8.73
CA LEU A 175 -18.08 -5.67 9.30
C LEU A 175 -19.04 -4.57 9.78
N LYS A 176 -20.12 -4.35 9.03
CA LYS A 176 -21.17 -3.35 9.36
C LYS A 176 -20.58 -1.94 9.61
N HIS A 177 -20.52 -1.49 10.86
CA HIS A 177 -20.09 -0.15 11.28
C HIS A 177 -18.79 -0.14 12.09
N GLU A 178 -18.12 -1.28 12.25
CA GLU A 178 -16.88 -1.38 13.02
C GLU A 178 -15.72 -0.62 12.36
N ASP A 179 -14.79 -0.09 13.16
CA ASP A 179 -13.57 0.53 12.65
C ASP A 179 -12.75 -0.51 11.84
N THR A 180 -12.12 -0.04 10.77
CA THR A 180 -11.25 -0.85 9.91
C THR A 180 -9.85 -0.25 9.85
N ASN A 181 -8.92 -0.98 9.23
CA ASN A 181 -7.57 -0.52 8.97
C ASN A 181 -7.35 -0.29 7.47
N LEU A 182 -6.19 0.29 7.14
CA LEU A 182 -5.68 0.21 5.77
C LEU A 182 -5.58 -1.26 5.36
N ALA A 183 -5.89 -1.60 4.11
CA ALA A 183 -5.87 -2.99 3.67
C ALA A 183 -4.50 -3.62 3.88
N SER A 184 -4.45 -4.84 4.39
CA SER A 184 -3.20 -5.58 4.54
C SER A 184 -2.63 -5.99 3.17
N SER A 185 -1.30 -6.08 3.04
CA SER A 185 -0.65 -6.52 1.79
C SER A 185 -1.14 -7.91 1.37
N THR A 186 -1.45 -8.08 0.10
CA THR A 186 -1.87 -9.37 -0.48
C THR A 186 -0.63 -10.21 -0.78
N LEU A 187 -0.45 -11.35 -0.09
CA LEU A 187 0.64 -12.27 -0.44
C LEU A 187 0.18 -13.20 -1.56
N LEU A 188 0.88 -13.14 -2.68
CA LEU A 188 0.74 -14.10 -3.77
C LEU A 188 1.62 -15.31 -3.45
N ARG A 189 1.07 -16.51 -3.55
CA ARG A 189 1.86 -17.74 -3.39
C ARG A 189 2.72 -17.97 -4.63
N ASP A 190 3.92 -18.53 -4.45
CA ASP A 190 4.77 -18.93 -5.56
C ASP A 190 4.02 -19.93 -6.47
N GLY A 191 4.02 -19.65 -7.77
CA GLY A 191 3.26 -20.43 -8.77
C GLY A 191 1.76 -20.15 -8.82
N ALA A 192 1.23 -19.19 -8.06
CA ALA A 192 -0.15 -18.75 -8.21
C ALA A 192 -0.33 -18.02 -9.55
N ASN A 193 -1.36 -18.42 -10.33
CA ASN A 193 -1.76 -17.70 -11.53
C ASN A 193 -2.01 -16.22 -11.17
N LYS A 194 -1.40 -15.31 -11.93
CA LYS A 194 -1.68 -13.86 -11.84
C LYS A 194 -3.11 -13.48 -12.22
N GLU A 195 -3.91 -14.47 -12.61
CA GLU A 195 -5.33 -14.36 -12.97
C GLU A 195 -6.27 -14.45 -11.75
N ILE A 196 -5.76 -14.37 -10.51
CA ILE A 196 -6.62 -14.25 -9.34
C ILE A 196 -7.49 -13.00 -9.49
N LEU A 197 -8.79 -13.23 -9.68
CA LEU A 197 -9.76 -12.15 -9.78
C LEU A 197 -9.95 -11.51 -8.40
N GLY A 198 -9.65 -10.22 -8.27
CA GLY A 198 -9.72 -9.53 -6.99
C GLY A 198 -8.97 -8.20 -6.93
N ILE A 199 -8.65 -7.77 -5.71
CA ILE A 199 -7.86 -6.56 -5.45
C ILE A 199 -6.54 -6.99 -4.82
N ILE A 200 -5.44 -6.72 -5.50
CA ILE A 200 -4.09 -6.99 -5.01
C ILE A 200 -3.57 -5.70 -4.38
N VAL A 201 -3.29 -5.74 -3.07
CA VAL A 201 -2.78 -4.60 -2.32
C VAL A 201 -1.29 -4.77 -2.06
N SER A 202 -0.50 -3.74 -2.36
CA SER A 202 0.92 -3.69 -2.02
C SER A 202 1.32 -2.31 -1.51
N TYR A 203 2.40 -2.23 -0.74
CA TYR A 203 2.93 -0.99 -0.21
C TYR A 203 4.37 -0.78 -0.65
N LYS A 204 4.74 0.48 -0.88
CA LYS A 204 6.12 0.87 -1.14
C LYS A 204 6.46 2.15 -0.40
N VAL A 205 7.64 2.17 0.20
CA VAL A 205 8.28 3.41 0.66
C VAL A 205 8.97 4.05 -0.53
N LYS A 206 8.76 5.34 -0.73
CA LYS A 206 9.41 6.14 -1.77
C LYS A 206 10.14 7.31 -1.14
N VAL A 207 11.45 7.34 -1.33
CA VAL A 207 12.32 8.49 -1.04
C VAL A 207 12.50 9.30 -2.33
N LYS A 208 12.36 10.62 -2.24
CA LYS A 208 12.52 11.56 -3.35
C LYS A 208 13.38 12.73 -2.90
N LEU A 209 14.52 12.91 -3.55
CA LEU A 209 15.37 14.09 -3.41
C LEU A 209 14.89 15.20 -4.36
N VAL A 210 14.78 16.42 -3.85
CA VAL A 210 14.50 17.62 -4.65
C VAL A 210 15.81 18.38 -4.81
N VAL A 211 16.41 18.30 -5.99
CA VAL A 211 17.70 18.92 -6.31
C VAL A 211 17.48 20.29 -6.97
N SER A 212 18.34 21.26 -6.67
CA SER A 212 18.31 22.56 -7.34
C SER A 212 18.47 22.42 -8.86
N ARG A 213 17.68 23.17 -9.64
CA ARG A 213 17.97 23.36 -11.07
C ARG A 213 19.21 24.25 -11.18
N GLY A 214 20.16 23.87 -12.05
CA GLY A 214 21.35 24.68 -12.27
C GLY A 214 20.95 26.02 -12.89
N GLY A 215 21.37 27.10 -12.24
CA GLY A 215 21.53 28.42 -12.81
C GLY A 215 23.00 28.79 -12.65
#